data_AF-A0A0R2I6M3-F1
#
_entry.id   AF-A0A0R2I6M3-F1
#
_cell.length_a   1.000
_cell.length_b   1.000
_cell.length_c   1.000
_cell.angle_alpha   90.00
_cell.angle_beta   90.00
_cell.angle_gamma   90.00
#
_symmetry.space_group_name_H-M   'P 1'
#
loop_
_entity.id
_entity.type
_entity.pdbx_description
1 polymer ?
#
loop_
_entity_poly.entity_id
_entity_poly.type
_entity_poly.pdbx_seq_one_letter_code
_entity_poly.pdbx_strand_id
1 'polypeptide(L)'
;MTKIATNEAVVSSLSKEMVQATQEVNFSLKKSISYSNSQAATTLKSCLSDIKEATQEFQTGVDTDVKNLKKIHEAIKKTDQEWGVN
;
A
#
# COMPACT_ATOMS: atom_id res chain seq x y z
N MET A 1 2.71 -23.70 -26.25
CA MET A 1 2.21 -22.82 -25.16
C MET A 1 2.91 -21.49 -25.26
N THR A 2 2.19 -20.38 -25.03
CA THR A 2 2.76 -19.02 -25.07
C THR A 2 3.63 -18.79 -23.83
N LYS A 3 4.84 -18.22 -24.01
CA LYS A 3 5.71 -17.79 -22.92
C LYS A 3 5.04 -16.66 -22.15
N ILE A 4 4.86 -16.82 -20.84
CA ILE A 4 4.29 -15.78 -19.96
C ILE A 4 5.44 -15.27 -19.11
N ALA A 5 6.01 -14.12 -19.48
CA ALA A 5 7.09 -13.50 -18.72
C ALA A 5 6.63 -12.19 -18.08
N THR A 6 7.07 -11.93 -16.86
CA THR A 6 6.90 -10.64 -16.17
C THR A 6 8.21 -9.86 -16.15
N ASN A 7 8.13 -8.55 -16.41
CA ASN A 7 9.28 -7.67 -16.39
C ASN A 7 9.61 -7.27 -14.95
N GLU A 8 10.73 -7.77 -14.43
CA GLU A 8 11.20 -7.49 -13.07
C GLU A 8 11.44 -6.01 -12.78
N ALA A 9 11.95 -5.25 -13.76
CA ALA A 9 12.14 -3.80 -13.60
C ALA A 9 10.81 -3.07 -13.43
N VAL A 10 9.77 -3.49 -14.17
CA VAL A 10 8.42 -2.93 -14.04
C VAL A 10 7.81 -3.27 -12.68
N VAL A 11 7.88 -4.54 -12.26
CA VAL A 11 7.37 -4.97 -10.94
C VAL A 11 8.08 -4.23 -9.80
N SER A 12 9.40 -4.04 -9.91
CA SER A 12 10.19 -3.30 -8.94
C SER A 12 9.83 -1.81 -8.90
N SER A 13 9.71 -1.14 -10.04
CA SER A 13 9.33 0.27 -10.13
C SER A 13 7.94 0.52 -9.54
N LEU A 14 6.95 -0.27 -9.98
CA LEU A 14 5.57 -0.16 -9.47
C LEU A 14 5.51 -0.39 -7.97
N SER A 15 6.17 -1.44 -7.46
CA SER A 15 6.20 -1.70 -6.02
C SER A 15 6.79 -0.52 -5.24
N LYS A 16 7.84 0.11 -5.78
CA LYS A 16 8.49 1.27 -5.16
C LYS A 16 7.58 2.49 -5.17
N GLU A 17 6.95 2.80 -6.30
CA GLU A 17 6.03 3.93 -6.45
C GLU A 17 4.82 3.79 -5.52
N MET A 18 4.25 2.59 -5.42
CA MET A 18 3.15 2.32 -4.49
C MET A 18 3.56 2.55 -3.03
N VAL A 19 4.72 2.02 -2.61
CA VAL A 19 5.24 2.25 -1.25
C VAL A 19 5.55 3.73 -1.01
N GLN A 20 6.08 4.46 -2.00
CA GLN A 20 6.32 5.91 -1.88
C GLN A 20 5.01 6.68 -1.68
N ALA A 21 3.93 6.33 -2.39
CA ALA A 21 2.63 6.97 -2.22
C ALA A 21 2.12 6.86 -0.77
N THR A 22 2.44 5.78 -0.05
CA THR A 22 2.07 5.63 1.38
C THR A 22 2.77 6.61 2.31
N GLN A 23 3.94 7.10 1.92
CA GLN A 23 4.71 8.07 2.70
C GLN A 23 4.15 9.48 2.56
N GLU A 24 3.55 9.79 1.40
CA GLU A 24 2.94 11.09 1.11
C GLU A 24 1.64 11.32 1.90
N VAL A 25 0.91 10.25 2.20
CA VAL A 25 -0.38 10.33 2.90
C VAL A 25 -0.27 10.03 4.40
N ASN A 26 0.93 9.86 4.95
CA ASN A 26 1.11 9.47 6.35
C ASN A 26 0.63 10.56 7.33
N PHE A 27 -0.60 10.38 7.82
CA PHE A 27 -1.22 11.24 8.79
C PHE A 27 -0.90 10.79 10.22
N SER A 28 -0.26 11.67 10.99
CA SER A 28 -0.05 11.49 12.43
C SER A 28 -0.61 12.66 13.22
N LEU A 29 -1.46 12.34 14.20
CA LEU A 29 -1.94 13.33 15.17
C LEU A 29 -0.81 13.65 16.16
N LYS A 30 -0.24 14.85 16.04
CA LYS A 30 0.94 15.26 16.82
C LYS A 30 0.69 15.40 18.33
N LYS A 31 -0.55 15.57 18.79
CA LYS A 31 -0.95 15.59 20.21
C LYS A 31 -2.41 15.13 20.36
N SER A 32 -2.76 14.53 21.50
CA SER A 32 -4.16 14.39 21.89
C SER A 32 -4.70 15.80 22.09
N ILE A 33 -5.58 16.25 21.22
CA ILE A 33 -6.10 17.59 21.42
C ILE A 33 -7.18 17.52 22.50
N SER A 34 -6.87 18.10 23.67
CA SER A 34 -7.84 18.28 24.75
C SER A 34 -8.70 19.49 24.40
N TYR A 35 -9.89 19.19 23.87
CA TYR A 35 -10.87 20.21 23.55
C TYR A 35 -11.98 20.17 24.59
N SER A 36 -12.19 21.32 25.23
CA SER A 36 -13.36 21.61 26.06
C SER A 36 -14.67 21.30 25.32
N ASN A 37 -15.79 21.20 26.06
CA ASN A 37 -17.17 20.80 25.71
C ASN A 37 -17.84 21.41 24.44
N SER A 38 -17.09 21.76 23.40
CA SER A 38 -17.53 22.34 22.14
C SER A 38 -17.83 21.24 21.12
N GLN A 39 -19.03 21.28 20.54
CA GLN A 39 -19.43 20.40 19.46
C GLN A 39 -18.47 20.47 18.26
N ALA A 40 -18.01 21.67 17.89
CA ALA A 40 -17.12 21.86 16.75
C ALA A 40 -15.79 21.11 16.93
N ALA A 41 -15.26 21.09 18.14
CA ALA A 41 -14.01 20.41 18.44
C ALA A 41 -14.17 18.88 18.48
N THR A 42 -15.30 18.38 18.96
CA THR A 42 -15.67 16.97 18.85
C THR A 42 -15.80 16.52 17.40
N THR A 43 -16.46 17.32 16.56
CA THR A 43 -16.58 17.02 15.11
C THR A 43 -15.21 17.00 14.45
N LEU A 44 -14.34 17.99 14.71
CA LEU A 44 -12.98 18.00 14.19
C LEU A 44 -12.19 16.75 14.62
N LYS A 45 -12.31 16.33 15.88
CA LYS A 45 -11.67 15.10 16.37
C LYS A 45 -12.12 13.87 15.60
N SER A 46 -13.43 13.73 15.35
CA SER A 46 -13.96 12.61 14.57
C SER A 46 -13.34 12.59 13.18
N CYS A 47 -13.37 13.71 12.45
CA CYS A 47 -12.81 13.78 11.10
C CYS A 47 -11.31 13.44 11.08
N LEU A 48 -10.53 13.89 12.07
CA LEU A 48 -9.11 13.57 12.16
C LEU A 48 -8.86 12.09 12.48
N SER A 49 -9.72 11.47 13.29
CA SER A 49 -9.68 10.01 13.53
C SER A 49 -10.01 9.25 12.25
N ASP A 50 -11.06 9.65 11.53
CA ASP A 50 -11.48 9.00 10.28
C ASP A 50 -10.36 9.09 9.21
N ILE A 51 -9.71 10.26 9.09
CA ILE A 51 -8.55 10.44 8.19
C ILE A 51 -7.39 9.52 8.58
N LYS A 52 -7.13 9.38 9.89
CA LYS A 52 -6.09 8.49 10.39
C LYS A 52 -6.40 7.03 10.02
N GLU A 53 -7.62 6.58 10.27
CA GLU A 53 -8.06 5.22 9.94
C GLU A 53 -7.96 4.96 8.44
N ALA A 54 -8.49 5.86 7.60
CA ALA A 54 -8.41 5.75 6.15
C ALA A 54 -6.96 5.71 5.64
N THR A 55 -6.05 6.46 6.25
CA THR A 55 -4.62 6.42 5.92
C THR A 55 -3.99 5.06 6.25
N GLN A 56 -4.34 4.50 7.41
CA GLN A 56 -3.84 3.19 7.84
C GLN A 56 -4.38 2.05 6.97
N GLU A 57 -5.65 2.13 6.58
CA GLU A 57 -6.27 1.20 5.63
C GLU A 57 -5.58 1.27 4.26
N PHE A 58 -5.33 2.48 3.74
CA PHE A 58 -4.59 2.66 2.49
C PHE A 58 -3.19 2.06 2.54
N GLN A 59 -2.44 2.34 3.61
CA GLN A 59 -1.11 1.75 3.84
C GLN A 59 -1.16 0.21 3.84
N THR A 60 -2.12 -0.36 4.56
CA THR A 60 -2.30 -1.82 4.65
C THR A 60 -2.69 -2.44 3.30
N GLY A 61 -3.54 -1.76 2.54
CA GLY A 61 -3.94 -2.16 1.19
C GLY A 61 -2.75 -2.19 0.23
N VAL A 62 -1.95 -1.12 0.22
CA VAL A 62 -0.73 -1.04 -0.61
C VAL A 62 0.26 -2.15 -0.26
N ASP A 63 0.51 -2.40 1.03
CA ASP A 63 1.42 -3.48 1.47
C ASP A 63 0.93 -4.85 1.00
N THR A 64 -0.39 -5.06 1.04
CA THR A 64 -1.03 -6.30 0.57
C THR A 64 -0.86 -6.46 -0.95
N ASP A 65 -1.12 -5.41 -1.72
CA ASP A 65 -1.01 -5.42 -3.17
C ASP A 65 0.43 -5.64 -3.62
N VAL A 66 1.40 -4.95 -3.02
CA VAL A 66 2.83 -5.13 -3.31
C VAL A 66 3.27 -6.57 -2.99
N LYS A 67 2.82 -7.14 -1.88
CA LYS A 67 3.11 -8.54 -1.53
C LYS A 67 2.52 -9.51 -2.54
N ASN A 68 1.27 -9.28 -2.97
CA ASN A 68 0.61 -10.12 -3.95
C ASN A 68 1.28 -10.03 -5.33
N LEU A 69 1.65 -8.81 -5.76
CA LEU A 69 2.37 -8.58 -7.01
C LEU A 69 3.71 -9.34 -7.04
N LYS A 70 4.49 -9.28 -5.96
CA LYS A 70 5.75 -10.03 -5.84
C LYS A 70 5.55 -11.54 -5.92
N LYS A 71 4.54 -12.07 -5.22
CA LYS A 71 4.21 -13.52 -5.27
C LYS A 71 3.81 -13.97 -6.67
N ILE A 72 3.01 -13.18 -7.39
CA ILE A 72 2.60 -13.48 -8.76
C ILE A 72 3.83 -13.49 -9.68
N HIS A 73 4.71 -12.49 -9.54
CA HIS A 73 5.96 -12.41 -10.30
C HIS A 73 6.88 -13.61 -10.06
N GLU A 74 7.05 -14.02 -8.79
CA GLU A 74 7.82 -15.21 -8.41
C GLU A 74 7.20 -16.50 -8.98
N ALA A 75 5.88 -16.64 -8.94
CA ALA A 75 5.18 -17.78 -9.51
C ALA A 75 5.38 -17.87 -11.02
N ILE A 76 5.27 -16.74 -11.73
CA ILE A 76 5.49 -16.67 -13.19
C ILE A 76 6.95 -17.02 -13.53
N LYS A 77 7.93 -16.44 -12.82
CA LYS A 77 9.35 -16.79 -12.98
C LYS A 77 9.61 -18.29 -12.78
N LYS A 78 8.99 -18.88 -11.75
CA LYS A 78 9.12 -20.32 -11.47
C LYS A 78 8.51 -21.17 -12.59
N THR A 79 7.32 -20.82 -13.08
CA THR A 79 6.70 -21.53 -14.21
C THR A 79 7.56 -21.41 -15.48
N ASP A 80 8.11 -20.23 -15.78
CA ASP A 80 9.03 -20.04 -16.91
C ASP A 80 10.30 -20.90 -16.80
N GLN A 81 10.84 -21.06 -15.58
CA GLN A 81 12.02 -21.91 -15.31
C GLN A 81 11.70 -23.41 -15.41
N GLU A 82 10.58 -23.85 -14.82
CA GLU A 82 10.15 -25.26 -14.81
C GLU A 82 9.80 -25.75 -16.22
N TRP A 83 9.39 -24.86 -17.12
CA TRP A 83 9.03 -25.20 -18.50
C TRP A 83 10.20 -25.11 -19.50
N GLY A 84 11.41 -24.80 -19.04
CA GLY A 84 12.64 -25.10 -19.78
C GLY A 84 12.75 -24.46 -21.17
N VAL A 85 12.34 -23.19 -21.32
CA VAL A 85 12.62 -22.44 -22.56
C VAL A 85 13.89 -21.63 -22.38
N ASN A 86 15.05 -22.30 -22.52
CA ASN A 86 16.25 -21.64 -23.01
C ASN A 86 15.99 -21.10 -24.42
#